data_AF-A0A7S2A3U1-F1
#
_entry.id   AF-A0A7S2A3U1-F1
#
_cell.length_a   1.000
_cell.length_b   1.000
_cell.length_c   1.000
_cell.angle_alpha   90.00
_cell.angle_beta   90.00
_cell.angle_gamma   90.00
#
_symmetry.space_group_name_H-M   'P 1'
#
loop_
_entity.id
_entity.type
_entity.pdbx_description
1 polymer ?
#
loop_
_entity_poly.entity_id
_entity_poly.type
_entity_poly.pdbx_seq_one_letter_code
_entity_poly.pdbx_strand_id
1 'polypeptide(L)'
;IERMKYLLRLEKELQSAWFSLVFYPVEGDALQKARNQLIDTLSRVDDALASKKTSTTEAGVDEVLLESPWFLGGSSPSFVDIQYITHMERIVASALYWKGLSIRGGADDKHKFHHLEKWFLAFESRRSYLATKSDYYTLVMSIPSQNGPGYFIDDAKEVSSKICGLDGAWNLPLDYDVLSSFQKGGNNDEEESRRHEAAFALTQKHEAIVSFATRGAGEPGRPSFHAELADPYAEPNESYTRSVDICLRHVTAALLDGVDIAETVASKDLKGQAGDGTLRQGWDQYEDKDGRTYWWNDETGYVRYQSAPTQQLDTCLEYLRDRVGVPRDMREGAAMQLRAHLNWIIILLRFGT
;
A
#
# COMPACT_ATOMS: atom_id res chain seq x y z
N ILE A 1 8.18 -1.97 -34.99
CA ILE A 1 6.75 -2.33 -34.82
C ILE A 1 6.59 -3.76 -34.29
N GLU A 2 7.20 -4.79 -34.90
CA GLU A 2 7.05 -6.18 -34.43
C GLU A 2 7.52 -6.41 -32.99
N ARG A 3 8.65 -5.81 -32.58
CA ARG A 3 9.11 -5.86 -31.18
C ARG A 3 8.08 -5.32 -30.19
N MET A 4 7.47 -4.18 -30.50
CA MET A 4 6.41 -3.58 -29.69
C MET A 4 5.18 -4.50 -29.60
N LYS A 5 4.75 -5.10 -30.72
CA LYS A 5 3.63 -6.06 -30.71
C LYS A 5 3.93 -7.30 -29.85
N TYR A 6 5.17 -7.80 -29.90
CA TYR A 6 5.61 -8.89 -29.04
C TYR A 6 5.54 -8.50 -27.57
N LEU A 7 6.08 -7.33 -27.20
CA LEU A 7 6.07 -6.83 -25.82
C LEU A 7 4.65 -6.65 -25.29
N LEU A 8 3.76 -6.02 -26.06
CA LEU A 8 2.35 -5.85 -25.64
C LEU A 8 1.58 -7.17 -25.53
N ARG A 9 2.02 -8.24 -26.21
CA ARG A 9 1.45 -9.59 -26.03
C ARG A 9 1.98 -10.23 -24.75
N LEU A 10 3.28 -10.10 -24.50
CA LEU A 10 3.93 -10.59 -23.29
C LEU A 10 3.37 -9.91 -22.03
N GLU A 11 3.03 -8.63 -22.11
CA GLU A 11 2.34 -7.87 -21.07
C GLU A 11 0.98 -8.50 -20.71
N LYS A 12 0.16 -8.85 -21.69
CA LYS A 12 -1.12 -9.53 -21.48
C LYS A 12 -0.96 -10.94 -20.89
N GLU A 13 0.06 -11.66 -21.33
CA GLU A 13 0.41 -12.97 -20.76
C GLU A 13 0.80 -12.82 -19.29
N LEU A 14 1.57 -11.79 -18.95
CA LEU A 14 1.96 -11.48 -17.58
C LEU A 14 0.73 -11.14 -16.72
N GLN A 15 -0.17 -10.30 -17.23
CA GLN A 15 -1.43 -9.99 -16.56
C GLN A 15 -2.25 -11.26 -16.32
N SER A 16 -2.35 -12.14 -17.31
CA SER A 16 -3.10 -13.40 -17.20
C SER A 16 -2.48 -14.34 -16.15
N ALA A 17 -1.16 -14.42 -16.11
CA ALA A 17 -0.44 -15.23 -15.11
C ALA A 17 -0.59 -14.65 -13.69
N TRP A 18 -0.54 -13.32 -13.55
CA TRP A 18 -0.78 -12.62 -12.29
C TRP A 18 -2.19 -12.89 -11.77
N PHE A 19 -3.20 -12.74 -12.63
CA PHE A 19 -4.59 -13.05 -12.26
C PHE A 19 -4.75 -14.50 -11.81
N SER A 20 -4.14 -15.42 -12.57
CA SER A 20 -4.22 -16.85 -12.27
C SER A 20 -3.64 -17.21 -10.91
N LEU A 21 -2.59 -16.51 -10.50
CA LEU A 21 -1.98 -16.71 -9.19
C LEU A 21 -2.80 -16.03 -8.08
N VAL A 22 -3.11 -14.74 -8.22
CA VAL A 22 -3.60 -13.89 -7.10
C VAL A 22 -5.11 -13.97 -6.91
N PHE A 23 -5.91 -14.01 -7.98
CA PHE A 23 -7.37 -13.84 -7.91
C PHE A 23 -8.17 -15.11 -8.20
N TYR A 24 -7.53 -16.28 -8.33
CA TYR A 24 -8.23 -17.56 -8.39
C TYR A 24 -7.94 -18.43 -7.15
N PRO A 25 -8.91 -19.24 -6.68
CA PRO A 25 -8.77 -20.15 -5.55
C PRO A 25 -7.93 -21.37 -5.95
N VAL A 26 -6.64 -21.17 -6.19
CA VAL A 26 -5.69 -22.24 -6.52
C VAL A 26 -4.95 -22.69 -5.27
N GLU A 27 -4.88 -24.00 -5.04
CA GLU A 27 -4.23 -24.64 -3.90
C GLU A 27 -3.31 -25.79 -4.35
N GLY A 28 -2.41 -26.24 -3.47
CA GLY A 28 -1.51 -27.37 -3.72
C GLY A 28 -0.74 -27.27 -5.04
N ASP A 29 -0.79 -28.32 -5.86
CA ASP A 29 -0.11 -28.37 -7.15
C ASP A 29 -0.57 -27.27 -8.12
N ALA A 30 -1.85 -26.86 -8.06
CA ALA A 30 -2.38 -25.80 -8.91
C ALA A 30 -1.79 -24.43 -8.53
N LEU A 31 -1.63 -24.17 -7.23
CA LEU A 31 -0.95 -22.96 -6.72
C LEU A 31 0.50 -22.91 -7.20
N GLN A 32 1.23 -24.02 -7.07
CA GLN A 32 2.62 -24.09 -7.52
C GLN A 32 2.74 -23.88 -9.04
N LYS A 33 1.82 -24.45 -9.81
CA LYS A 33 1.77 -24.25 -11.27
C LYS A 33 1.50 -22.79 -11.64
N ALA A 34 0.53 -22.14 -10.99
CA ALA A 34 0.25 -20.72 -11.22
C ALA A 34 1.45 -19.83 -10.83
N ARG A 35 2.11 -20.14 -9.72
CA ARG A 35 3.34 -19.45 -9.27
C ARG A 35 4.46 -19.60 -10.30
N ASN A 36 4.70 -20.80 -10.78
CA ASN A 36 5.71 -21.08 -11.81
C ASN A 36 5.39 -20.35 -13.12
N GLN A 37 4.12 -20.30 -13.53
CA GLN A 37 3.70 -19.58 -14.74
C GLN A 37 3.98 -18.08 -14.64
N LEU A 38 3.70 -17.45 -13.50
CA LEU A 38 4.04 -16.04 -13.29
C LEU A 38 5.55 -15.81 -13.32
N ILE A 39 6.31 -16.67 -12.64
CA ILE A 39 7.78 -16.60 -12.59
C ILE A 39 8.42 -16.78 -13.98
N ASP A 40 7.94 -17.74 -14.76
CA ASP A 40 8.40 -17.96 -16.14
C ASP A 40 8.10 -16.74 -17.03
N THR A 41 6.90 -16.18 -16.91
CA THR A 41 6.52 -15.00 -17.68
C THR A 41 7.36 -13.78 -17.29
N LEU A 42 7.63 -13.57 -16.00
CA LEU A 42 8.55 -12.54 -15.51
C LEU A 42 9.98 -12.75 -16.03
N SER A 43 10.44 -14.01 -16.13
CA SER A 43 11.78 -14.32 -16.69
C SER A 43 11.84 -13.90 -18.16
N ARG A 44 10.79 -14.16 -18.94
CA ARG A 44 10.68 -13.72 -20.33
C ARG A 44 10.62 -12.20 -20.46
N VAL A 45 10.02 -11.50 -19.49
CA VAL A 45 10.02 -10.03 -19.43
C VAL A 45 11.41 -9.49 -19.12
N ASP A 46 12.12 -10.12 -18.18
CA ASP A 46 13.51 -9.78 -17.85
C ASP A 46 14.44 -9.99 -19.06
N ASP A 47 14.34 -11.12 -19.75
CA ASP A 47 15.05 -11.39 -21.01
C ASP A 47 14.72 -10.34 -22.09
N ALA A 48 13.47 -9.88 -22.12
CA ALA A 48 13.03 -8.86 -23.05
C ALA A 48 13.64 -7.48 -22.75
N LEU A 49 13.95 -7.18 -21.49
CA LEU A 49 14.70 -5.98 -21.10
C LEU A 49 16.20 -6.16 -21.41
N ALA A 50 16.73 -7.37 -21.24
CA ALA A 50 18.12 -7.75 -21.54
C ALA A 50 18.49 -7.59 -23.02
N SER A 51 17.54 -7.86 -23.91
CA SER A 51 17.82 -7.99 -25.35
C SER A 51 18.51 -6.73 -25.88
N LYS A 52 19.76 -6.90 -26.34
CA LYS A 52 20.55 -5.82 -26.93
C LYS A 52 19.80 -5.23 -28.11
N LYS A 53 19.71 -3.91 -28.11
CA LYS A 53 19.04 -3.15 -29.15
C LYS A 53 20.11 -2.78 -30.16
N THR A 54 19.92 -3.16 -31.41
CA THR A 54 20.72 -2.66 -32.52
C THR A 54 19.94 -1.50 -33.16
N SER A 55 20.51 -0.30 -33.16
CA SER A 55 20.08 0.73 -34.11
C SER A 55 21.08 0.74 -35.25
N THR A 56 20.66 0.32 -36.43
CA THR A 56 21.44 0.53 -37.65
C THR A 56 21.36 2.02 -37.98
N THR A 57 22.45 2.76 -37.81
CA THR A 57 22.55 4.10 -38.39
C THR A 57 22.80 3.97 -39.90
N GLU A 58 22.33 4.93 -40.70
CA GLU A 58 22.59 4.97 -42.16
C GLU A 58 24.10 4.97 -42.51
N ALA A 59 24.97 5.19 -41.53
CA ALA A 59 26.43 5.22 -41.65
C ALA A 59 27.13 3.89 -41.33
N GLY A 60 26.41 2.81 -41.00
CA GLY A 60 27.02 1.48 -40.81
C GLY A 60 27.97 1.35 -39.61
N VAL A 61 27.91 2.29 -38.65
CA VAL A 61 28.64 2.17 -37.39
C VAL A 61 27.68 1.59 -36.35
N ASP A 62 27.99 0.38 -35.88
CA ASP A 62 27.39 -0.20 -34.68
C ASP A 62 27.82 0.66 -33.47
N GLU A 63 27.11 1.76 -33.24
CA GLU A 63 27.25 2.50 -32.00
C GLU A 63 26.70 1.59 -30.90
N VAL A 64 27.57 1.20 -29.96
CA VAL A 64 27.16 0.51 -28.74
C VAL A 64 26.16 1.42 -28.06
N LEU A 65 24.86 1.14 -28.23
CA LEU A 65 23.83 1.85 -27.52
C LEU A 65 24.18 1.78 -26.03
N LEU A 66 24.32 2.95 -25.39
CA LEU A 66 24.36 3.04 -23.93
C LEU A 66 23.35 2.03 -23.37
N GLU A 67 23.78 1.23 -22.40
CA GLU A 67 22.90 0.30 -21.69
C GLU A 67 21.62 1.04 -21.31
N SER A 68 20.53 0.72 -22.00
CA SER A 68 19.26 1.41 -21.87
C SER A 68 18.31 0.50 -21.10
N PRO A 69 17.77 0.96 -19.95
CA PRO A 69 16.90 0.14 -19.12
C PRO A 69 15.49 -0.04 -19.74
N TRP A 70 15.13 0.72 -20.77
CA TRP A 70 13.77 0.77 -21.34
C TRP A 70 13.53 -0.31 -22.40
N PHE A 71 12.33 -0.88 -22.51
CA PHE A 71 12.06 -2.00 -23.44
C PHE A 71 12.41 -1.71 -24.91
N LEU A 72 12.21 -0.48 -25.38
CA LEU A 72 12.48 -0.06 -26.77
C LEU A 72 13.75 0.78 -26.92
N GLY A 73 14.49 1.02 -25.83
CA GLY A 73 15.77 1.72 -25.85
C GLY A 73 15.61 3.22 -25.68
N GLY A 74 16.69 3.95 -25.98
CA GLY A 74 16.73 5.41 -25.84
C GLY A 74 16.98 5.88 -24.41
N SER A 75 16.84 7.19 -24.20
CA SER A 75 17.12 7.87 -22.93
C SER A 75 15.89 8.01 -22.02
N SER A 76 14.69 7.65 -22.49
CA SER A 76 13.42 7.83 -21.78
C SER A 76 12.45 6.67 -21.99
N PRO A 77 11.52 6.42 -21.03
CA PRO A 77 10.53 5.35 -21.16
C PRO A 77 9.65 5.58 -22.39
N SER A 78 9.40 4.50 -23.12
CA SER A 78 8.46 4.47 -24.23
C SER A 78 7.03 4.21 -23.73
N PHE A 79 6.04 4.30 -24.61
CA PHE A 79 4.67 3.89 -24.30
C PHE A 79 4.59 2.44 -23.78
N VAL A 80 5.47 1.54 -24.25
CA VAL A 80 5.51 0.16 -23.75
C VAL A 80 5.91 0.14 -22.28
N ASP A 81 6.93 0.92 -21.90
CA ASP A 81 7.37 1.01 -20.50
C ASP A 81 6.25 1.57 -19.61
N ILE A 82 5.53 2.59 -20.08
CA ILE A 82 4.38 3.15 -19.37
C ILE A 82 3.24 2.14 -19.19
N GLN A 83 2.93 1.35 -20.23
CA GLN A 83 1.93 0.29 -20.15
C GLN A 83 2.32 -0.80 -19.14
N TYR A 84 3.61 -1.17 -19.10
CA TYR A 84 4.10 -2.17 -18.16
C TYR A 84 4.09 -1.65 -16.72
N ILE A 85 4.60 -0.44 -16.45
CA ILE A 85 4.77 0.04 -15.07
C ILE A 85 3.45 0.14 -14.31
N THR A 86 2.36 0.54 -14.99
CA THR A 86 1.03 0.64 -14.40
C THR A 86 0.48 -0.70 -13.89
N HIS A 87 0.87 -1.82 -14.52
CA HIS A 87 0.50 -3.15 -14.07
C HIS A 87 1.53 -3.73 -13.12
N MET A 88 2.81 -3.51 -13.39
CA MET A 88 3.91 -4.02 -12.58
C MET A 88 3.85 -3.54 -11.14
N GLU A 89 3.49 -2.28 -10.87
CA GLU A 89 3.28 -1.78 -9.50
C GLU A 89 2.25 -2.63 -8.73
N ARG A 90 1.11 -2.92 -9.38
CA ARG A 90 0.06 -3.77 -8.79
C ARG A 90 0.54 -5.20 -8.61
N ILE A 91 1.24 -5.76 -9.59
CA ILE A 91 1.76 -7.14 -9.56
C ILE A 91 2.74 -7.31 -8.39
N VAL A 92 3.73 -6.42 -8.24
CA VAL A 92 4.74 -6.56 -7.17
C VAL A 92 4.14 -6.42 -5.79
N ALA A 93 3.22 -5.47 -5.58
CA ALA A 93 2.56 -5.28 -4.29
C ALA A 93 1.65 -6.47 -3.94
N SER A 94 0.78 -6.87 -4.87
CA SER A 94 -0.22 -7.92 -4.63
C SER A 94 0.37 -9.33 -4.55
N ALA A 95 1.38 -9.66 -5.36
CA ALA A 95 2.04 -10.96 -5.29
C ALA A 95 2.81 -11.13 -3.97
N LEU A 96 3.41 -10.04 -3.46
CA LEU A 96 4.04 -10.06 -2.15
C LEU A 96 2.99 -10.20 -1.04
N TYR A 97 1.94 -9.37 -1.07
CA TYR A 97 0.93 -9.30 -0.02
C TYR A 97 0.06 -10.56 0.12
N TRP A 98 -0.46 -11.11 -0.99
CA TRP A 98 -1.34 -12.29 -0.91
C TRP A 98 -0.59 -13.62 -1.01
N LYS A 99 0.61 -13.64 -1.60
CA LYS A 99 1.33 -14.88 -1.95
C LYS A 99 2.75 -15.00 -1.41
N GLY A 100 3.23 -14.00 -0.67
CA GLY A 100 4.60 -13.98 -0.15
C GLY A 100 5.66 -14.03 -1.25
N LEU A 101 5.31 -13.71 -2.50
CA LEU A 101 6.20 -13.80 -3.64
C LEU A 101 6.90 -12.46 -3.85
N SER A 102 8.15 -12.36 -3.39
CA SER A 102 9.00 -11.20 -3.69
C SER A 102 9.49 -11.26 -5.13
N ILE A 103 9.09 -10.27 -5.93
CA ILE A 103 9.56 -10.08 -7.31
C ILE A 103 10.74 -9.09 -7.37
N ARG A 104 10.76 -8.12 -6.47
CA ARG A 104 11.87 -7.17 -6.28
C ARG A 104 12.98 -7.84 -5.45
N GLY A 105 14.23 -7.45 -5.63
CA GLY A 105 15.34 -8.03 -4.88
C GLY A 105 16.60 -7.17 -4.77
N GLY A 106 16.46 -5.85 -5.00
CA GLY A 106 17.57 -4.92 -4.87
C GLY A 106 18.60 -5.02 -6.00
N ALA A 107 19.57 -4.12 -6.01
CA ALA A 107 20.45 -3.85 -7.15
C ALA A 107 21.63 -4.86 -7.30
N ASP A 108 21.61 -5.98 -6.58
CA ASP A 108 22.63 -7.03 -6.73
C ASP A 108 22.36 -7.83 -8.02
N ASP A 109 23.42 -8.09 -8.80
CA ASP A 109 23.37 -8.90 -10.03
C ASP A 109 22.97 -10.36 -9.76
N LYS A 110 22.86 -10.77 -8.49
CA LYS A 110 22.36 -12.09 -8.08
C LYS A 110 20.84 -12.20 -7.99
N HIS A 111 20.09 -11.09 -8.10
CA HIS A 111 18.63 -11.15 -8.08
C HIS A 111 18.09 -11.85 -9.32
N LYS A 112 16.99 -12.61 -9.16
CA LYS A 112 16.42 -13.45 -10.22
C LYS A 112 15.98 -12.66 -11.46
N PHE A 113 15.50 -11.44 -11.27
CA PHE A 113 15.01 -10.56 -12.33
C PHE A 113 15.81 -9.25 -12.35
N HIS A 114 17.10 -9.35 -12.68
CA HIS A 114 18.04 -8.23 -12.58
C HIS A 114 17.78 -7.09 -13.58
N HIS A 115 17.31 -7.35 -14.80
CA HIS A 115 17.00 -6.32 -15.78
C HIS A 115 15.68 -5.63 -15.44
N LEU A 116 14.72 -6.39 -14.92
CA LEU A 116 13.47 -5.87 -14.38
C LEU A 116 13.73 -4.94 -13.19
N GLU A 117 14.63 -5.31 -12.27
CA GLU A 117 15.03 -4.43 -11.17
C GLU A 117 15.71 -3.16 -11.70
N LYS A 118 16.64 -3.27 -12.66
CA LYS A 118 17.26 -2.10 -13.31
C LYS A 118 16.22 -1.19 -13.96
N TRP A 119 15.19 -1.75 -14.57
CA TRP A 119 14.06 -1.01 -15.15
C TRP A 119 13.22 -0.28 -14.10
N PHE A 120 12.90 -0.93 -12.96
CA PHE A 120 12.25 -0.27 -11.83
C PHE A 120 13.09 0.86 -11.27
N LEU A 121 14.39 0.63 -11.04
CA LEU A 121 15.31 1.66 -10.53
C LEU A 121 15.43 2.84 -11.51
N ALA A 122 15.39 2.58 -12.82
CA ALA A 122 15.36 3.63 -13.82
C ALA A 122 14.10 4.49 -13.75
N PHE A 123 12.93 3.88 -13.48
CA PHE A 123 11.71 4.62 -13.17
C PHE A 123 11.85 5.40 -11.86
N GLU A 124 12.30 4.77 -10.78
CA GLU A 124 12.47 5.36 -9.45
C GLU A 124 13.49 6.51 -9.42
N SER A 125 14.43 6.57 -10.39
CA SER A 125 15.33 7.71 -10.58
C SER A 125 14.65 8.97 -11.12
N ARG A 126 13.42 8.87 -11.64
CA ARG A 126 12.69 9.97 -12.26
C ARG A 126 11.75 10.62 -11.28
N ARG A 127 11.95 11.92 -11.03
CA ARG A 127 11.04 12.74 -10.21
C ARG A 127 9.58 12.66 -10.65
N SER A 128 9.32 12.62 -11.96
CA SER A 128 7.96 12.52 -12.50
C SER A 128 7.27 11.20 -12.15
N TYR A 129 8.03 10.10 -12.10
CA TYR A 129 7.48 8.81 -11.71
C TYR A 129 7.29 8.73 -10.19
N LEU A 130 8.26 9.21 -9.40
CA LEU A 130 8.12 9.28 -7.94
C LEU A 130 6.90 10.10 -7.50
N ALA A 131 6.51 11.13 -8.26
CA ALA A 131 5.30 11.92 -8.00
C ALA A 131 3.99 11.14 -8.24
N THR A 132 4.03 10.06 -9.01
CA THR A 132 2.85 9.24 -9.36
C THR A 132 2.89 7.83 -8.77
N LYS A 133 4.03 7.41 -8.22
CA LYS A 133 4.23 6.09 -7.63
C LYS A 133 3.36 5.93 -6.39
N SER A 134 2.65 4.81 -6.32
CA SER A 134 1.85 4.43 -5.15
C SER A 134 2.67 3.58 -4.17
N ASP A 135 2.19 3.44 -2.93
CA ASP A 135 2.76 2.51 -1.97
C ASP A 135 2.05 1.15 -1.98
N TYR A 136 2.71 0.12 -1.46
CA TYR A 136 2.16 -1.24 -1.48
C TYR A 136 0.84 -1.33 -0.72
N TYR A 137 0.71 -0.63 0.42
CA TYR A 137 -0.54 -0.58 1.17
C TYR A 137 -1.70 -0.04 0.32
N THR A 138 -1.54 1.15 -0.29
CA THR A 138 -2.60 1.75 -1.13
C THR A 138 -2.94 0.85 -2.31
N LEU A 139 -1.94 0.21 -2.92
CA LEU A 139 -2.16 -0.71 -4.04
C LEU A 139 -3.01 -1.92 -3.61
N VAL A 140 -2.64 -2.62 -2.53
CA VAL A 140 -3.37 -3.83 -2.12
C VAL A 140 -4.75 -3.54 -1.55
N MET A 141 -4.97 -2.35 -1.00
CA MET A 141 -6.28 -1.91 -0.52
C MET A 141 -7.19 -1.38 -1.65
N SER A 142 -6.62 -0.92 -2.77
CA SER A 142 -7.38 -0.40 -3.92
C SER A 142 -7.69 -1.43 -5.01
N ILE A 143 -6.91 -2.51 -5.08
CA ILE A 143 -7.13 -3.61 -6.03
C ILE A 143 -8.49 -4.31 -5.85
N PRO A 144 -8.97 -4.61 -4.62
CA PRO A 144 -10.21 -5.36 -4.43
C PRO A 144 -11.45 -4.72 -5.05
N SER A 145 -11.52 -3.38 -5.11
CA SER A 145 -12.66 -2.69 -5.73
C SER A 145 -12.70 -2.84 -7.26
N GLN A 146 -11.60 -3.26 -7.89
CA GLN A 146 -11.48 -3.44 -9.34
C GLN A 146 -11.57 -4.92 -9.75
N ASN A 147 -10.91 -5.80 -8.99
CA ASN A 147 -10.70 -7.21 -9.36
C ASN A 147 -11.34 -8.21 -8.39
N GLY A 148 -11.92 -7.76 -7.28
CA GLY A 148 -12.22 -8.60 -6.11
C GLY A 148 -10.98 -8.86 -5.24
N PRO A 149 -11.16 -9.37 -4.01
CA PRO A 149 -10.03 -9.66 -3.11
C PRO A 149 -9.15 -10.78 -3.68
N GLY A 150 -7.85 -10.70 -3.43
CA GLY A 150 -6.92 -11.80 -3.74
C GLY A 150 -7.06 -12.96 -2.75
N TYR A 151 -6.73 -14.17 -3.20
CA TYR A 151 -6.70 -15.37 -2.36
C TYR A 151 -5.41 -15.42 -1.55
N PHE A 152 -5.54 -15.39 -0.23
CA PHE A 152 -4.43 -15.34 0.70
C PHE A 152 -3.80 -16.73 0.93
N ILE A 153 -2.49 -16.78 1.20
CA ILE A 153 -1.80 -17.99 1.68
C ILE A 153 -1.02 -17.66 2.96
N ASP A 154 -0.85 -18.63 3.84
CA ASP A 154 -0.25 -18.39 5.16
C ASP A 154 1.20 -17.94 5.10
N ASP A 155 1.98 -18.39 4.11
CA ASP A 155 3.36 -17.95 3.90
C ASP A 155 3.47 -16.43 3.69
N ALA A 156 2.38 -15.77 3.27
CA ALA A 156 2.34 -14.32 3.06
C ALA A 156 2.08 -13.53 4.36
N LYS A 157 1.73 -14.20 5.46
CA LYS A 157 1.25 -13.58 6.71
C LYS A 157 2.21 -12.60 7.34
N GLU A 158 3.49 -12.95 7.42
CA GLU A 158 4.47 -12.07 8.04
C GLU A 158 4.64 -10.78 7.22
N VAL A 159 4.78 -10.90 5.90
CA VAL A 159 4.99 -9.73 5.04
C VAL A 159 3.73 -8.89 4.86
N SER A 160 2.55 -9.52 4.77
CA SER A 160 1.28 -8.81 4.69
C SER A 160 1.01 -8.01 5.96
N SER A 161 1.39 -8.55 7.13
CA SER A 161 1.31 -7.86 8.41
C SER A 161 2.14 -6.59 8.41
N LYS A 162 3.39 -6.67 7.93
CA LYS A 162 4.26 -5.49 7.80
C LYS A 162 3.68 -4.45 6.84
N ILE A 163 3.16 -4.86 5.68
CA ILE A 163 2.54 -3.95 4.69
C ILE A 163 1.31 -3.25 5.29
N CYS A 164 0.52 -3.93 6.11
CA CYS A 164 -0.69 -3.41 6.75
C CYS A 164 -0.45 -2.68 8.08
N GLY A 165 0.80 -2.52 8.53
CA GLY A 165 1.09 -1.87 9.80
C GLY A 165 0.74 -2.68 11.03
N LEU A 166 0.52 -3.98 10.87
CA LEU A 166 0.30 -4.93 11.95
C LEU A 166 1.61 -5.26 12.66
N ASP A 167 1.50 -5.91 13.83
CA ASP A 167 2.64 -6.38 14.61
C ASP A 167 3.67 -5.28 14.92
N GLY A 168 3.22 -4.03 15.02
CA GLY A 168 4.04 -2.85 15.32
C GLY A 168 4.78 -2.26 14.12
N ALA A 169 4.55 -2.73 12.89
CA ALA A 169 5.27 -2.25 11.71
C ALA A 169 5.09 -0.75 11.39
N TRP A 170 4.01 -0.14 11.90
CA TRP A 170 3.77 1.31 11.82
C TRP A 170 3.83 1.99 13.19
N ASN A 171 4.53 1.43 14.16
CA ASN A 171 4.76 2.11 15.44
C ASN A 171 5.87 3.15 15.31
N LEU A 172 5.83 4.13 16.21
CA LEU A 172 6.91 5.11 16.35
C LEU A 172 7.98 4.60 17.33
N PRO A 173 9.28 4.90 17.09
CA PRO A 173 9.83 5.51 15.89
C PRO A 173 9.71 4.57 14.66
N LEU A 174 9.46 5.14 13.48
CA LEU A 174 9.27 4.35 12.26
C LEU A 174 10.58 3.65 11.84
N ASP A 175 10.51 2.34 11.66
CA ASP A 175 11.59 1.56 11.07
C ASP A 175 11.52 1.63 9.53
N TYR A 176 12.30 2.55 8.96
CA TYR A 176 12.39 2.72 7.52
C TYR A 176 13.10 1.56 6.80
N ASP A 177 13.84 0.70 7.50
CA ASP A 177 14.45 -0.49 6.91
C ASP A 177 13.38 -1.55 6.64
N VAL A 178 12.45 -1.75 7.58
CA VAL A 178 11.27 -2.62 7.37
C VAL A 178 10.42 -2.12 6.20
N LEU A 179 10.21 -0.81 6.08
CA LEU A 179 9.41 -0.22 5.00
C LEU A 179 10.12 -0.28 3.65
N SER A 180 11.42 0.00 3.63
CA SER A 180 12.23 -0.01 2.41
C SER A 180 12.54 -1.42 1.89
N SER A 181 12.41 -2.43 2.74
CA SER A 181 12.64 -3.84 2.39
C SER A 181 11.72 -4.36 1.27
N PHE A 182 10.53 -3.76 1.13
CA PHE A 182 9.56 -4.13 0.10
C PHE A 182 9.38 -3.06 -0.98
N GLN A 183 9.66 -1.79 -0.65
CA GLN A 183 9.51 -0.66 -1.55
C GLN A 183 10.61 0.38 -1.36
N LYS A 184 11.44 0.59 -2.38
CA LYS A 184 12.39 1.71 -2.38
C LYS A 184 11.64 3.03 -2.59
N GLY A 185 11.48 3.80 -1.52
CA GLY A 185 11.02 5.18 -1.58
C GLY A 185 12.08 6.10 -2.20
N GLY A 186 11.65 7.22 -2.77
CA GLY A 186 12.54 8.32 -3.16
C GLY A 186 13.11 9.00 -1.91
N ASN A 187 14.17 8.44 -1.33
CA ASN A 187 14.62 8.73 0.04
C ASN A 187 15.75 9.76 0.10
N ASN A 188 15.49 11.00 -0.30
CA ASN A 188 16.37 12.12 0.05
C ASN A 188 15.72 13.10 1.04
N ASP A 189 14.43 12.97 1.32
CA ASP A 189 13.74 13.87 2.25
C ASP A 189 14.00 13.42 3.69
N GLU A 190 14.47 14.36 4.51
CA GLU A 190 14.65 14.18 5.95
C GLU A 190 13.31 13.84 6.62
N GLU A 191 13.36 13.08 7.71
CA GLU A 191 12.17 12.64 8.44
C GLU A 191 11.24 13.80 8.81
N GLU A 192 11.81 14.92 9.25
CA GLU A 192 11.10 16.16 9.56
C GLU A 192 10.27 16.67 8.37
N SER A 193 10.84 16.66 7.16
CA SER A 193 10.11 17.07 5.95
C SER A 193 8.90 16.17 5.67
N ARG A 194 9.01 14.86 5.95
CA ARG A 194 7.90 13.91 5.78
C ARG A 194 6.79 14.18 6.80
N ARG A 195 7.16 14.43 8.06
CA ARG A 195 6.18 14.77 9.10
C ARG A 195 5.48 16.09 8.82
N HIS A 196 6.22 17.12 8.39
CA HIS A 196 5.65 18.43 8.07
C HIS A 196 4.71 18.40 6.86
N GLU A 197 5.01 17.60 5.83
CA GLU A 197 4.07 17.39 4.72
C GLU A 197 2.76 16.75 5.21
N ALA A 198 2.84 15.73 6.07
CA ALA A 198 1.67 15.11 6.65
C ALA A 198 0.83 16.09 7.50
N ALA A 199 1.49 16.90 8.34
CA ALA A 199 0.84 17.95 9.14
C ALA A 199 0.16 19.00 8.23
N PHE A 200 0.83 19.41 7.16
CA PHE A 200 0.26 20.33 6.18
C PHE A 200 -0.97 19.74 5.49
N ALA A 201 -0.91 18.48 5.04
CA ALA A 201 -2.03 17.80 4.39
C ALA A 201 -3.26 17.69 5.33
N LEU A 202 -3.05 17.38 6.61
CA LEU A 202 -4.12 17.34 7.62
C LEU A 202 -4.76 18.73 7.85
N THR A 203 -3.93 19.76 8.05
CA THR A 203 -4.41 21.10 8.42
C THR A 203 -5.13 21.81 7.28
N GLN A 204 -4.67 21.62 6.03
CA GLN A 204 -5.26 22.24 4.84
C GLN A 204 -6.73 21.85 4.61
N LYS A 205 -7.15 20.65 5.04
CA LYS A 205 -8.51 20.12 4.82
C LYS A 205 -9.17 19.64 6.11
N HIS A 206 -8.79 20.19 7.26
CA HIS A 206 -9.16 19.67 8.57
C HIS A 206 -10.66 19.42 8.74
N GLU A 207 -11.55 20.37 8.41
CA GLU A 207 -13.01 20.19 8.56
C GLU A 207 -13.54 18.98 7.78
N ALA A 208 -13.09 18.85 6.53
CA ALA A 208 -13.50 17.73 5.67
C ALA A 208 -12.91 16.40 6.17
N ILE A 209 -11.68 16.41 6.69
CA ILE A 209 -11.02 15.21 7.22
C ILE A 209 -11.70 14.76 8.52
N VAL A 210 -12.05 15.67 9.42
CA VAL A 210 -12.78 15.37 10.65
C VAL A 210 -14.12 14.72 10.32
N SER A 211 -14.91 15.35 9.45
CA SER A 211 -16.21 14.81 9.00
C SER A 211 -16.06 13.46 8.28
N PHE A 212 -14.98 13.27 7.52
CA PHE A 212 -14.72 12.01 6.83
C PHE A 212 -14.32 10.89 7.79
N ALA A 213 -13.47 11.18 8.78
CA ALA A 213 -13.02 10.20 9.77
C ALA A 213 -14.17 9.65 10.62
N THR A 214 -15.20 10.46 10.93
CA THR A 214 -16.36 10.00 11.72
C THR A 214 -17.23 8.98 11.00
N ARG A 215 -17.03 8.74 9.68
CA ARG A 215 -17.62 7.58 8.97
C ARG A 215 -17.15 6.26 9.55
N GLY A 216 -15.96 6.24 10.16
CA GLY A 216 -15.44 5.09 10.90
C GLY A 216 -16.19 4.74 12.18
N ALA A 217 -17.18 5.51 12.63
CA ALA A 217 -18.10 5.06 13.68
C ALA A 217 -19.56 5.29 13.28
N GLY A 218 -19.80 5.49 11.99
CA GLY A 218 -21.13 5.68 11.44
C GLY A 218 -21.63 4.45 10.73
N GLU A 219 -22.58 4.67 9.83
CA GLU A 219 -23.35 3.58 9.21
C GLU A 219 -22.90 3.32 7.78
N PRO A 220 -22.91 2.05 7.32
CA PRO A 220 -22.70 1.72 5.92
C PRO A 220 -23.69 2.45 5.02
N GLY A 221 -23.21 2.86 3.85
CA GLY A 221 -24.01 3.57 2.89
C GLY A 221 -25.12 2.73 2.27
N ARG A 222 -26.19 3.40 1.82
CA ARG A 222 -27.28 2.78 1.06
C ARG A 222 -27.36 3.44 -0.33
N PRO A 223 -27.16 2.68 -1.43
CA PRO A 223 -26.97 1.23 -1.53
C PRO A 223 -25.60 0.75 -1.00
N SER A 224 -25.52 -0.52 -0.62
CA SER A 224 -24.28 -1.12 -0.09
C SER A 224 -23.16 -1.13 -1.13
N PHE A 225 -21.95 -0.78 -0.69
CA PHE A 225 -20.75 -0.79 -1.51
C PHE A 225 -19.78 -1.88 -1.02
N HIS A 226 -19.18 -2.64 -1.95
CA HIS A 226 -18.39 -3.83 -1.60
C HIS A 226 -17.04 -3.52 -0.93
N ALA A 227 -16.59 -2.27 -1.01
CA ALA A 227 -15.33 -1.82 -0.41
C ALA A 227 -15.65 -0.76 0.65
N GLU A 228 -15.72 -1.15 1.92
CA GLU A 228 -16.09 -0.27 3.06
C GLU A 228 -15.28 1.04 3.07
N LEU A 229 -13.98 0.93 2.85
CA LEU A 229 -13.08 2.09 2.78
C LEU A 229 -13.40 2.99 1.55
N ALA A 230 -13.94 2.45 0.47
CA ALA A 230 -14.27 3.21 -0.73
C ALA A 230 -15.76 3.55 -0.87
N ASP A 231 -16.58 3.31 0.15
CA ASP A 231 -18.01 3.58 0.11
C ASP A 231 -18.29 5.10 0.04
N PRO A 232 -18.79 5.62 -1.10
CA PRO A 232 -19.11 7.04 -1.22
C PRO A 232 -20.33 7.44 -0.40
N TYR A 233 -21.18 6.48 -0.01
CA TYR A 233 -22.45 6.68 0.67
C TYR A 233 -22.38 6.46 2.18
N ALA A 234 -21.22 6.07 2.73
CA ALA A 234 -21.04 5.89 4.17
C ALA A 234 -21.44 7.16 4.95
N GLU A 235 -22.29 6.97 5.97
CA GLU A 235 -22.86 8.05 6.76
C GLU A 235 -21.98 8.33 7.99
N PRO A 236 -21.60 9.60 8.25
CA PRO A 236 -20.74 9.95 9.38
C PRO A 236 -21.50 9.89 10.71
N ASN A 237 -20.81 9.50 11.78
CA ASN A 237 -21.32 9.66 13.14
C ASN A 237 -20.86 11.00 13.74
N GLU A 238 -21.69 12.02 13.57
CA GLU A 238 -21.35 13.39 13.96
C GLU A 238 -21.13 13.59 15.46
N SER A 239 -21.54 12.65 16.31
CA SER A 239 -21.29 12.71 17.76
C SER A 239 -19.80 12.69 18.11
N TYR A 240 -18.97 12.09 17.24
CA TYR A 240 -17.52 12.02 17.43
C TYR A 240 -16.76 13.18 16.77
N THR A 241 -17.41 14.09 16.05
CA THR A 241 -16.76 15.21 15.33
C THR A 241 -15.79 15.98 16.21
N ARG A 242 -16.23 16.37 17.41
CA ARG A 242 -15.39 17.14 18.35
C ARG A 242 -14.20 16.31 18.86
N SER A 243 -14.43 15.04 19.19
CA SER A 243 -13.37 14.17 19.72
C SER A 243 -12.33 13.85 18.66
N VAL A 244 -12.76 13.58 17.42
CA VAL A 244 -11.87 13.42 16.27
C VAL A 244 -11.04 14.68 16.03
N ASP A 245 -11.65 15.87 16.06
CA ASP A 245 -10.90 17.13 15.93
C ASP A 245 -9.78 17.25 16.98
N ILE A 246 -10.09 16.97 18.25
CA ILE A 246 -9.09 16.98 19.34
C ILE A 246 -7.96 15.99 19.04
N CYS A 247 -8.28 14.75 18.66
CA CYS A 247 -7.27 13.75 18.30
C CYS A 247 -6.39 14.21 17.12
N LEU A 248 -6.97 14.76 16.06
CA LEU A 248 -6.21 15.22 14.89
C LEU A 248 -5.34 16.43 15.18
N ARG A 249 -5.73 17.29 16.13
CA ARG A 249 -4.87 18.38 16.63
C ARG A 249 -3.66 17.84 17.39
N HIS A 250 -3.83 16.81 18.22
CA HIS A 250 -2.72 16.12 18.89
C HIS A 250 -1.80 15.40 17.91
N VAL A 251 -2.36 14.72 16.91
CA VAL A 251 -1.60 14.13 15.80
C VAL A 251 -0.80 15.19 15.04
N THR A 252 -1.41 16.33 14.75
CA THR A 252 -0.74 17.45 14.07
C THR A 252 0.40 18.02 14.93
N ALA A 253 0.17 18.22 16.23
CA ALA A 253 1.21 18.67 17.14
C ALA A 253 2.37 17.67 17.22
N ALA A 254 2.08 16.37 17.33
CA ALA A 254 3.10 15.33 17.31
C ALA A 254 3.87 15.28 15.98
N LEU A 255 3.20 15.50 14.85
CA LEU A 255 3.86 15.60 13.55
C LEU A 255 4.78 16.82 13.44
N LEU A 256 4.50 17.93 14.11
CA LEU A 256 5.37 19.12 14.10
C LEU A 256 6.52 18.98 15.11
N ASP A 257 6.18 18.73 16.37
CA ASP A 257 7.08 18.86 17.50
C ASP A 257 7.62 17.52 18.03
N GLY A 258 7.08 16.39 17.54
CA GLY A 258 7.39 15.04 18.02
C GLY A 258 6.41 14.54 19.08
N VAL A 259 6.28 13.21 19.18
CA VAL A 259 5.34 12.55 20.11
C VAL A 259 5.63 12.82 21.57
N ASP A 260 6.92 12.90 21.95
CA ASP A 260 7.34 13.12 23.35
C ASP A 260 6.77 14.42 23.92
N ILE A 261 6.64 15.45 23.09
CA ILE A 261 6.10 16.76 23.48
C ILE A 261 4.57 16.73 23.55
N ALA A 262 3.93 16.04 22.60
CA ALA A 262 2.48 16.01 22.48
C ALA A 262 1.80 15.06 23.49
N GLU A 263 2.47 13.98 23.90
CA GLU A 263 1.88 12.87 24.64
C GLU A 263 1.24 13.28 25.97
N THR A 264 1.91 14.13 26.75
CA THR A 264 1.40 14.53 28.07
C THR A 264 0.03 15.21 27.96
N VAL A 265 -0.15 16.08 26.96
CA VAL A 265 -1.40 16.81 26.75
C VAL A 265 -2.45 15.88 26.12
N ALA A 266 -2.05 15.09 25.12
CA ALA A 266 -2.92 14.12 24.46
C ALA A 266 -3.52 13.12 25.46
N SER A 267 -2.70 12.51 26.30
CA SER A 267 -3.12 11.52 27.29
C SER A 267 -4.10 12.08 28.33
N LYS A 268 -3.95 13.37 28.68
CA LYS A 268 -4.89 14.05 29.57
C LYS A 268 -6.24 14.28 28.90
N ASP A 269 -6.23 14.75 27.65
CA ASP A 269 -7.45 15.10 26.91
C ASP A 269 -8.25 13.87 26.48
N LEU A 270 -7.56 12.75 26.22
CA LEU A 270 -8.14 11.54 25.63
C LEU A 270 -8.49 10.44 26.66
N LYS A 271 -8.21 10.66 27.94
CA LYS A 271 -8.47 9.69 29.00
C LYS A 271 -9.95 9.26 29.02
N GLY A 272 -10.19 7.96 28.82
CA GLY A 272 -11.52 7.36 28.86
C GLY A 272 -12.38 7.59 27.61
N GLN A 273 -11.79 8.03 26.49
CA GLN A 273 -12.52 8.37 25.26
C GLN A 273 -12.52 7.27 24.19
N ALA A 274 -11.80 6.15 24.39
CA ALA A 274 -11.77 5.05 23.40
C ALA A 274 -13.11 4.32 23.25
N GLY A 275 -13.97 4.38 24.28
CA GLY A 275 -15.22 3.64 24.38
C GLY A 275 -15.06 2.31 25.14
N ASP A 276 -16.05 1.43 25.05
CA ASP A 276 -16.12 0.16 25.80
C ASP A 276 -15.70 -1.10 25.02
N GLY A 277 -15.22 -0.94 23.77
CA GLY A 277 -14.82 -2.05 22.92
C GLY A 277 -15.97 -2.81 22.24
N THR A 278 -17.22 -2.35 22.38
CA THR A 278 -18.38 -2.95 21.71
C THR A 278 -18.20 -2.94 20.18
N LEU A 279 -18.32 -4.13 19.59
CA LEU A 279 -18.24 -4.34 18.15
C LEU A 279 -19.48 -3.76 17.45
N ARG A 280 -19.30 -3.33 16.20
CA ARG A 280 -20.40 -3.05 15.28
C ARG A 280 -21.28 -4.29 15.10
N GLN A 281 -22.57 -4.07 14.83
CA GLN A 281 -23.48 -5.14 14.46
C GLN A 281 -22.93 -5.94 13.26
N GLY A 282 -23.09 -7.26 13.32
CA GLY A 282 -22.67 -8.18 12.26
C GLY A 282 -21.17 -8.47 12.24
N TRP A 283 -20.37 -7.93 13.16
CA TRP A 283 -18.97 -8.27 13.34
C TRP A 283 -18.75 -9.11 14.58
N ASP A 284 -18.01 -10.19 14.41
CA ASP A 284 -17.63 -11.09 15.48
C ASP A 284 -16.11 -11.29 15.51
N GLN A 285 -15.59 -11.59 16.69
CA GLN A 285 -14.17 -11.86 16.91
C GLN A 285 -13.88 -13.35 16.79
N TYR A 286 -12.80 -13.66 16.08
CA TYR A 286 -12.31 -15.02 15.85
C TYR A 286 -10.80 -15.08 16.09
N GLU A 287 -10.27 -16.29 16.21
CA GLU A 287 -8.84 -16.56 16.20
C GLU A 287 -8.51 -17.41 14.98
N ASP A 288 -7.45 -17.03 14.27
CA ASP A 288 -6.92 -17.85 13.18
C ASP A 288 -6.12 -19.04 13.74
N LYS A 289 -5.68 -19.92 12.86
CA LYS A 289 -4.95 -21.14 13.24
C LYS A 289 -3.62 -20.89 13.98
N ASP A 290 -3.07 -19.68 13.90
CA ASP A 290 -1.85 -19.30 14.61
C ASP A 290 -2.17 -18.49 15.88
N GLY A 291 -3.44 -18.45 16.29
CA GLY A 291 -3.90 -17.74 17.48
C GLY A 291 -3.97 -16.22 17.31
N ARG A 292 -3.91 -15.68 16.08
CA ARG A 292 -4.10 -14.25 15.89
C ARG A 292 -5.58 -13.91 15.84
N THR A 293 -5.94 -12.88 16.59
CA THR A 293 -7.29 -12.33 16.57
C THR A 293 -7.58 -11.66 15.23
N TYR A 294 -8.75 -11.97 14.66
CA TYR A 294 -9.32 -11.27 13.52
C TYR A 294 -10.81 -11.05 13.74
N TRP A 295 -11.38 -10.12 12.99
CA TRP A 295 -12.80 -9.84 13.01
C TRP A 295 -13.37 -10.17 11.64
N TRP A 296 -14.47 -10.89 11.63
CA TRP A 296 -15.18 -11.23 10.41
C TRP A 296 -16.60 -10.68 10.50
N ASN A 297 -17.06 -10.12 9.38
CA ASN A 297 -18.41 -9.65 9.26
C ASN A 297 -19.27 -10.72 8.56
N ASP A 298 -20.16 -11.36 9.31
CA ASP A 298 -21.01 -12.46 8.82
C ASP A 298 -21.95 -12.03 7.68
N GLU A 299 -22.32 -10.75 7.64
CA GLU A 299 -23.27 -10.22 6.67
C GLU A 299 -22.60 -9.87 5.32
N THR A 300 -21.35 -9.41 5.34
CA THR A 300 -20.64 -8.90 4.16
C THR A 300 -19.49 -9.80 3.71
N GLY A 301 -19.04 -10.71 4.56
CA GLY A 301 -17.88 -11.56 4.32
C GLY A 301 -16.53 -10.85 4.50
N TYR A 302 -16.51 -9.59 4.97
CA TYR A 302 -15.28 -8.82 5.13
C TYR A 302 -14.47 -9.28 6.34
N VAL A 303 -13.15 -9.36 6.21
CA VAL A 303 -12.24 -9.78 7.27
C VAL A 303 -11.27 -8.65 7.60
N ARG A 304 -11.07 -8.37 8.89
CA ARG A 304 -10.16 -7.35 9.40
C ARG A 304 -9.19 -7.99 10.40
N TYR A 305 -7.89 -7.71 10.25
CA TYR A 305 -6.84 -8.15 11.17
C TYR A 305 -6.22 -6.99 11.97
N GLN A 306 -6.51 -5.76 11.56
CA GLN A 306 -5.93 -4.54 12.12
C GLN A 306 -6.44 -4.21 13.51
N SER A 307 -7.74 -4.41 13.73
CA SER A 307 -8.39 -3.95 14.95
C SER A 307 -9.87 -4.28 14.97
N ALA A 308 -10.41 -4.34 16.18
CA ALA A 308 -11.84 -4.47 16.43
C ALA A 308 -12.61 -3.35 15.71
N PRO A 309 -13.58 -3.68 14.85
CA PRO A 309 -14.46 -2.72 14.20
C PRO A 309 -15.50 -2.24 15.22
N THR A 310 -15.09 -1.39 16.16
CA THR A 310 -15.98 -0.79 17.15
C THR A 310 -16.81 0.34 16.50
N GLN A 311 -17.85 0.82 17.20
CA GLN A 311 -18.55 2.08 16.86
C GLN A 311 -18.03 3.26 17.67
N GLN A 312 -16.71 3.37 17.82
CA GLN A 312 -16.11 4.28 18.79
C GLN A 312 -15.06 5.20 18.18
N LEU A 313 -14.49 6.08 19.00
CA LEU A 313 -13.55 7.11 18.58
C LEU A 313 -12.29 6.51 17.93
N ASP A 314 -11.82 5.38 18.44
CA ASP A 314 -10.66 4.67 17.88
C ASP A 314 -10.93 4.23 16.44
N THR A 315 -12.10 3.68 16.14
CA THR A 315 -12.46 3.25 14.78
C THR A 315 -12.61 4.42 13.80
N CYS A 316 -12.95 5.63 14.27
CA CYS A 316 -12.89 6.83 13.43
C CYS A 316 -11.46 7.13 12.93
N LEU A 317 -10.49 7.03 13.83
CA LEU A 317 -9.08 7.31 13.53
C LEU A 317 -8.45 6.20 12.68
N GLU A 318 -8.85 4.96 12.92
CA GLU A 318 -8.44 3.83 12.10
C GLU A 318 -9.00 3.91 10.69
N TYR A 319 -10.29 4.28 10.56
CA TYR A 319 -10.88 4.53 9.26
C TYR A 319 -10.09 5.60 8.52
N LEU A 320 -9.72 6.71 9.17
CA LEU A 320 -8.86 7.71 8.54
C LEU A 320 -7.50 7.14 8.14
N ARG A 321 -6.82 6.42 9.05
CA ARG A 321 -5.51 5.78 8.81
C ARG A 321 -5.54 4.89 7.58
N ASP A 322 -6.53 4.02 7.51
CA ASP A 322 -6.68 3.03 6.45
C ASP A 322 -7.08 3.68 5.12
N ARG A 323 -7.56 4.94 5.16
CA ARG A 323 -7.95 5.72 3.98
C ARG A 323 -6.86 6.59 3.38
N VAL A 324 -5.77 6.86 4.12
CA VAL A 324 -4.63 7.62 3.62
C VAL A 324 -4.08 6.95 2.36
N GLY A 325 -4.19 7.62 1.21
CA GLY A 325 -3.81 7.08 -0.09
C GLY A 325 -2.59 7.76 -0.71
N VAL A 326 -1.68 6.95 -1.26
CA VAL A 326 -0.47 7.39 -1.97
C VAL A 326 -0.65 7.18 -3.48
N PRO A 327 -0.29 8.15 -4.35
CA PRO A 327 0.27 9.48 -4.07
C PRO A 327 -0.79 10.59 -3.99
N ARG A 328 -2.09 10.22 -4.01
CA ARG A 328 -3.21 11.17 -4.14
C ARG A 328 -3.22 12.21 -3.01
N ASP A 329 -3.06 11.76 -1.78
CA ASP A 329 -3.22 12.61 -0.61
C ASP A 329 -1.88 13.25 -0.19
N MET A 330 -0.79 12.50 -0.30
CA MET A 330 0.58 12.93 -0.03
C MET A 330 1.62 11.91 -0.55
N ARG A 331 2.91 12.25 -0.45
CA ARG A 331 4.01 11.33 -0.80
C ARG A 331 4.11 10.17 0.18
N GLU A 332 4.69 9.06 -0.28
CA GLU A 332 4.84 7.81 0.48
C GLU A 332 5.38 8.03 1.90
N GLY A 333 6.50 8.76 2.04
CA GLY A 333 7.12 9.00 3.35
C GLY A 333 6.22 9.79 4.32
N ALA A 334 5.44 10.75 3.80
CA ALA A 334 4.50 11.54 4.58
C ALA A 334 3.27 10.71 4.98
N ALA A 335 2.73 9.90 4.06
CA ALA A 335 1.63 8.99 4.36
C ALA A 335 2.00 7.98 5.44
N MET A 336 3.22 7.45 5.40
CA MET A 336 3.73 6.56 6.43
C MET A 336 3.82 7.25 7.79
N GLN A 337 4.34 8.47 7.84
CA GLN A 337 4.36 9.26 9.07
C GLN A 337 2.95 9.50 9.60
N LEU A 338 2.00 9.88 8.75
CA LEU A 338 0.61 10.08 9.16
C LEU A 338 -0.01 8.80 9.73
N ARG A 339 0.14 7.66 9.05
CA ARG A 339 -0.41 6.38 9.52
C ARG A 339 0.18 5.96 10.85
N ALA A 340 1.48 6.18 11.06
CA ALA A 340 2.16 5.88 12.33
C ALA A 340 1.69 6.79 13.47
N HIS A 341 1.52 8.08 13.22
CA HIS A 341 1.01 9.03 14.22
C HIS A 341 -0.46 8.78 14.55
N LEU A 342 -1.27 8.33 13.57
CA LEU A 342 -2.62 7.86 13.83
C LEU A 342 -2.61 6.60 14.72
N ASN A 343 -1.72 5.64 14.47
CA ASN A 343 -1.54 4.49 15.36
C ASN A 343 -1.14 4.89 16.78
N TRP A 344 -0.21 5.84 16.93
CA TRP A 344 0.20 6.36 18.24
C TRP A 344 -1.00 6.91 19.03
N ILE A 345 -1.82 7.77 18.42
CA ILE A 345 -2.98 8.34 19.12
C ILE A 345 -4.05 7.28 19.42
N ILE A 346 -4.22 6.27 18.55
CA ILE A 346 -5.13 5.13 18.77
C ILE A 346 -4.66 4.29 19.96
N ILE A 347 -3.36 4.02 20.06
CA ILE A 347 -2.76 3.28 21.19
C ILE A 347 -2.98 4.06 22.50
N LEU A 348 -2.70 5.36 22.50
CA LEU A 348 -2.94 6.23 23.66
C LEU A 348 -4.43 6.24 24.07
N LEU A 349 -5.34 6.26 23.11
CA LEU A 349 -6.78 6.18 23.39
C LEU A 349 -7.15 4.88 24.09
N ARG A 350 -6.68 3.74 23.57
CA ARG A 350 -7.08 2.40 24.03
C ARG A 350 -6.46 2.02 25.35
N PHE A 351 -5.20 2.36 25.56
CA PHE A 351 -4.42 1.83 26.69
C PHE A 351 -4.01 2.91 27.69
N GLY A 352 -4.13 4.19 27.34
CA GLY A 352 -3.50 5.26 28.10
C GLY A 352 -1.98 5.20 27.99
N THR A 353 -1.31 5.97 28.87
CA THR A 353 0.14 5.90 29.10
C THR A 353 0.51 4.75 30.02
#